data_AF-A0A5M8AY19-F1
#
_entry.id   AF-A0A5M8AY19-F1
#
_cell.length_a   1.000
_cell.length_b   1.000
_cell.length_c   1.000
_cell.angle_alpha   90.00
_cell.angle_beta   90.00
_cell.angle_gamma   90.00
#
_symmetry.space_group_name_H-M   'P 1'
#
loop_
_entity.id
_entity.type
_entity.pdbx_description
1 polymer ?
#
loop_
_entity_poly.entity_id
_entity_poly.type
_entity_poly.pdbx_seq_one_letter_code
_entity_poly.pdbx_strand_id
1 'polypeptide(L)'
;MRPIRLLLVASLLLNLAFVSATVMAIHRLGGIGYLAFKLKHRDDGSGYSAGRLQHLRSLDAALPAGKIVFVGDSITEAGEWSEFLGHHDVVNRGIGGDSTARILDRIESVAKTRPSKLFLMAGINDLGAFDEREVFDRYRQIVDTVRRVSPGTRIYLQSTLPVNREVRDTGRDNGRVAQFNALLAGLAASDDRVEWIDVARALADRDGNLDRAYTYDGVHLNGEGYARWKAVILPYLHGTSVATR
;
A
#
# COMPACT_ATOMS: atom_id res chain seq x y z
N MET A 1 38.19 -35.51 -37.71
CA MET A 1 38.53 -34.39 -36.79
C MET A 1 38.12 -32.99 -37.27
N ARG A 2 38.09 -32.69 -38.58
CA ARG A 2 37.66 -31.37 -39.11
C ARG A 2 36.21 -30.92 -38.79
N PRO A 3 35.17 -31.78 -38.85
CA PRO A 3 33.80 -31.33 -38.63
C PRO A 3 33.51 -30.97 -37.15
N ILE A 4 34.12 -31.69 -36.21
CA ILE A 4 33.99 -31.41 -34.77
C ILE A 4 34.62 -30.05 -34.43
N ARG A 5 35.79 -29.73 -35.00
CA ARG A 5 36.41 -28.41 -34.82
C ARG A 5 35.54 -27.28 -35.39
N LEU A 6 34.88 -27.51 -36.52
CA LEU A 6 33.98 -26.53 -37.12
C LEU A 6 32.75 -26.26 -36.22
N LEU A 7 32.15 -27.31 -35.66
CA LEU A 7 31.02 -27.20 -34.74
C LEU A 7 31.41 -26.50 -33.42
N LEU A 8 32.59 -26.78 -32.89
CA LEU A 8 33.11 -26.11 -31.71
C LEU A 8 33.34 -24.62 -31.95
N VAL A 9 33.93 -24.27 -33.10
CA VAL A 9 34.14 -22.85 -33.48
C VAL A 9 32.80 -22.15 -33.69
N ALA A 10 31.84 -22.78 -34.38
CA ALA A 10 30.51 -22.22 -34.57
C ALA A 10 29.76 -22.01 -33.24
N SER A 11 29.83 -22.98 -32.32
CA SER A 11 29.25 -22.87 -30.99
C SER A 11 29.90 -21.74 -30.17
N LEU A 12 31.23 -21.62 -30.24
CA LEU A 12 31.94 -20.54 -29.56
C LEU A 12 31.52 -19.17 -30.07
N LEU A 13 31.42 -19.01 -31.40
CA LEU A 13 30.97 -17.77 -32.04
C LEU A 13 29.52 -17.43 -31.69
N LEU A 14 28.63 -18.42 -31.63
CA LEU A 14 27.24 -18.21 -31.25
C LEU A 14 27.11 -17.78 -29.79
N ASN A 15 27.87 -18.40 -28.88
CA ASN A 15 27.90 -18.00 -27.47
C ASN A 15 28.46 -16.59 -27.29
N LEU A 16 29.54 -16.24 -28.01
CA LEU A 16 30.10 -14.89 -28.03
C LEU A 16 29.06 -13.87 -28.51
N ALA A 17 28.35 -14.16 -29.61
CA ALA A 17 27.30 -13.29 -30.11
C ALA A 17 26.16 -13.11 -29.10
N PHE A 18 25.74 -14.19 -28.42
CA PHE A 18 24.69 -14.14 -27.40
C PHE A 18 25.10 -13.33 -26.16
N VAL A 19 26.34 -13.52 -25.68
CA VAL A 19 26.91 -12.74 -24.57
C VAL A 19 27.01 -11.27 -24.97
N SER A 20 27.53 -10.96 -26.15
CA SER A 20 27.62 -9.59 -26.65
C SER A 20 26.25 -8.93 -26.81
N ALA A 21 25.25 -9.65 -27.33
CA ALA A 21 23.88 -9.15 -27.43
C ALA A 21 23.27 -8.89 -26.05
N THR A 22 23.50 -9.78 -25.08
CA THR A 22 23.04 -9.62 -23.70
C THR A 22 23.70 -8.42 -23.03
N VAL A 23 25.01 -8.24 -23.18
CA VAL A 23 25.76 -7.10 -22.65
C VAL A 23 25.28 -5.79 -23.29
N MET A 24 25.06 -5.77 -24.61
CA MET A 24 24.52 -4.59 -25.30
C MET A 24 23.09 -4.27 -24.84
N ALA A 25 22.24 -5.27 -24.64
CA ALA A 25 20.88 -5.07 -24.11
C ALA A 25 20.92 -4.49 -22.70
N ILE A 26 21.78 -5.03 -21.82
CA ILE A 26 21.99 -4.50 -20.46
C ILE A 26 22.49 -3.05 -20.53
N HIS A 27 23.46 -2.75 -21.40
CA HIS A 27 23.98 -1.40 -21.56
C HIS A 27 22.92 -0.42 -22.08
N ARG A 28 22.11 -0.81 -23.08
CA ARG A 28 20.99 -0.01 -23.59
C ARG A 28 19.91 0.26 -22.54
N LEU A 29 19.77 -0.63 -21.56
CA LEU A 29 18.84 -0.48 -20.44
C LEU A 29 19.41 0.35 -19.28
N GLY A 30 20.68 0.83 -19.34
CA GLY A 30 21.31 1.61 -18.26
C GLY A 30 22.43 0.90 -17.50
N GLY A 31 22.87 -0.27 -17.97
CA GLY A 31 24.03 -0.99 -17.47
C GLY A 31 23.76 -1.92 -16.29
N ILE A 32 24.82 -2.56 -15.80
CA ILE A 32 24.77 -3.51 -14.67
C ILE A 32 24.31 -2.81 -13.37
N GLY A 33 24.66 -1.52 -13.21
CA GLY A 33 24.19 -0.71 -12.09
C GLY A 33 22.67 -0.51 -12.08
N TYR A 34 22.07 -0.23 -13.25
CA TYR A 34 20.62 -0.16 -13.40
C TYR A 34 19.94 -1.51 -13.16
N LEU A 35 20.52 -2.60 -13.70
CA LEU A 35 19.98 -3.95 -13.49
C LEU A 35 20.03 -4.37 -12.01
N ALA A 36 21.15 -4.11 -11.33
CA ALA A 36 21.31 -4.36 -9.89
C ALA A 36 20.39 -3.47 -9.05
N PHE A 37 20.19 -2.21 -9.44
CA PHE A 37 19.23 -1.30 -8.83
C PHE A 37 17.80 -1.85 -8.94
N LYS A 38 17.38 -2.31 -10.13
CA LYS A 38 16.04 -2.88 -10.40
C LYS A 38 15.81 -4.26 -9.75
N LEU A 39 16.86 -5.06 -9.61
CA LEU A 39 16.79 -6.35 -8.90
C LEU A 39 16.72 -6.16 -7.37
N LYS A 40 17.45 -5.18 -6.84
CA LYS A 40 17.46 -4.84 -5.40
C LYS A 40 16.22 -4.04 -4.99
N HIS A 41 15.66 -3.25 -5.89
CA HIS A 41 14.44 -2.48 -5.72
C HIS A 41 13.43 -2.99 -6.75
N ARG A 42 12.70 -4.06 -6.40
CA ARG A 42 11.46 -4.48 -7.08
C ARG A 42 10.37 -3.40 -6.89
N ASP A 43 10.70 -2.18 -7.28
CA ASP A 43 9.79 -1.07 -7.51
C ASP A 43 9.11 -1.31 -8.86
N ASP A 44 8.00 -0.63 -9.11
CA ASP A 44 7.17 -0.66 -10.34
C ASP A 44 7.91 -0.45 -11.69
N GLY A 45 9.24 -0.33 -11.68
CA GLY A 45 10.10 -0.14 -12.84
C GLY A 45 10.05 1.26 -13.44
N SER A 46 9.17 2.13 -12.93
CA SER A 46 8.88 3.47 -13.45
C SER A 46 9.50 4.59 -12.60
N GLY A 47 9.91 4.30 -11.36
CA GLY A 47 10.41 5.30 -10.41
C GLY A 47 9.30 6.15 -9.79
N TYR A 48 8.04 5.85 -10.12
CA TYR A 48 6.86 6.56 -9.64
C TYR A 48 6.82 6.59 -8.12
N SER A 49 6.93 5.43 -7.48
CA SER A 49 6.80 5.32 -6.03
C SER A 49 7.87 6.13 -5.28
N ALA A 50 9.11 6.14 -5.79
CA ALA A 50 10.20 6.96 -5.24
C ALA A 50 9.95 8.47 -5.43
N GLY A 51 9.50 8.88 -6.63
CA GLY A 51 9.14 10.27 -6.92
C GLY A 51 7.96 10.75 -6.07
N ARG A 52 6.94 9.90 -5.92
CA ARG A 52 5.77 10.16 -5.07
C ARG A 52 6.16 10.31 -3.60
N LEU A 53 7.04 9.43 -3.09
CA LEU A 53 7.56 9.55 -1.73
C LEU A 53 8.32 10.86 -1.53
N GLN A 54 9.19 11.24 -2.47
CA GLN A 54 9.92 12.52 -2.38
C GLN A 54 8.97 13.72 -2.38
N HIS A 55 7.93 13.69 -3.22
CA HIS A 55 6.91 14.73 -3.26
C HIS A 55 6.09 14.79 -1.96
N LEU A 56 5.66 13.66 -1.41
CA LEU A 56 4.94 13.63 -0.14
C LEU A 56 5.80 14.14 1.03
N ARG A 57 7.10 13.82 1.04
CA ARG A 57 8.03 14.36 2.05
C ARG A 57 8.18 15.88 1.96
N SER A 58 8.19 16.46 0.75
CA SER A 58 8.24 17.92 0.61
C SER A 58 6.93 18.58 1.06
N LEU A 59 5.79 17.94 0.83
CA LEU A 59 4.50 18.39 1.37
C LEU A 59 4.45 18.29 2.90
N ASP A 60 4.94 17.19 3.48
CA ASP A 60 4.99 17.00 4.95
C ASP A 60 5.82 18.06 5.66
N ALA A 61 6.95 18.47 5.06
CA ALA A 61 7.81 19.51 5.61
C ALA A 61 7.11 20.87 5.73
N ALA A 62 6.12 21.14 4.87
CA ALA A 62 5.31 22.36 4.87
C ALA A 62 3.93 22.17 5.52
N LEU A 63 3.57 20.96 5.94
CA LEU A 63 2.22 20.65 6.40
C LEU A 63 2.00 21.23 7.82
N PRO A 64 0.94 22.04 8.02
CA PRO A 64 0.56 22.44 9.37
C PRO A 64 0.21 21.23 10.23
N ALA A 65 0.51 21.33 11.53
CA ALA A 65 0.15 20.26 12.46
C ALA A 65 -1.37 20.07 12.59
N GLY A 66 -1.80 18.86 12.99
CA GLY A 66 -3.19 18.59 13.33
C GLY A 66 -4.11 18.22 12.16
N LYS A 67 -3.57 17.99 10.96
CA LYS A 67 -4.35 17.52 9.80
C LYS A 67 -4.92 16.10 10.01
N ILE A 68 -5.92 15.75 9.21
CA ILE A 68 -6.43 14.38 9.10
C ILE A 68 -5.66 13.71 7.97
N VAL A 69 -4.97 12.61 8.28
CA VAL A 69 -4.07 11.96 7.31
C VAL A 69 -4.56 10.57 6.95
N PHE A 70 -4.71 10.31 5.66
CA PHE A 70 -4.94 8.96 5.13
C PHE A 70 -3.62 8.36 4.67
N VAL A 71 -3.21 7.23 5.25
CA VAL A 71 -1.97 6.52 4.92
C VAL A 71 -2.32 5.14 4.36
N GLY A 72 -1.64 4.73 3.29
CA GLY A 72 -1.83 3.40 2.73
C GLY A 72 -1.13 3.21 1.39
N ASP A 73 -1.69 2.30 0.61
CA ASP A 73 -1.19 1.88 -0.70
C ASP A 73 -1.94 2.58 -1.87
N SER A 74 -2.04 1.91 -3.02
CA SER A 74 -2.73 2.41 -4.22
C SER A 74 -4.22 2.68 -3.99
N ILE A 75 -4.88 1.91 -3.12
CA ILE A 75 -6.32 2.08 -2.87
C ILE A 75 -6.55 3.35 -2.05
N THR A 76 -5.64 3.66 -1.11
CA THR A 76 -5.65 4.95 -0.41
C THR A 76 -5.22 6.08 -1.34
N GLU A 77 -4.22 5.88 -2.20
CA GLU A 77 -3.74 6.92 -3.12
C GLU A 77 -4.82 7.39 -4.10
N ALA A 78 -5.60 6.47 -4.68
CA ALA A 78 -6.64 6.81 -5.65
C ALA A 78 -7.90 7.43 -5.01
N GLY A 79 -7.97 7.52 -3.68
CA GLY A 79 -8.99 8.29 -3.00
C GLY A 79 -8.68 9.78 -3.07
N GLU A 80 -9.46 10.54 -3.84
CA GLU A 80 -9.40 12.02 -3.85
C GLU A 80 -9.99 12.61 -2.56
N TRP A 81 -9.44 12.22 -1.40
CA TRP A 81 -10.09 12.34 -0.09
C TRP A 81 -10.55 13.75 0.28
N SER A 82 -9.79 14.79 -0.06
CA SER A 82 -10.20 16.15 0.27
C SER A 82 -11.42 16.60 -0.53
N GLU A 83 -11.43 16.31 -1.84
CA GLU A 83 -12.58 16.56 -2.73
C GLU A 83 -13.76 15.71 -2.28
N PHE A 84 -13.51 14.42 -2.05
CA PHE A 84 -14.53 13.45 -1.73
C PHE A 84 -15.22 13.73 -0.40
N LEU A 85 -14.47 14.16 0.61
CA LEU A 85 -14.98 14.44 1.94
C LEU A 85 -15.43 15.89 2.12
N GLY A 86 -15.14 16.77 1.15
CA GLY A 86 -15.39 18.22 1.29
C GLY A 86 -14.63 18.81 2.48
N HIS A 87 -13.45 18.26 2.81
CA HIS A 87 -12.71 18.60 4.02
C HIS A 87 -11.27 18.97 3.69
N HIS A 88 -10.96 20.26 3.77
CA HIS A 88 -9.66 20.82 3.37
C HIS A 88 -8.50 20.43 4.30
N ASP A 89 -8.78 19.97 5.52
CA ASP A 89 -7.76 19.44 6.42
C ASP A 89 -7.39 17.96 6.19
N VAL A 90 -8.05 17.30 5.24
CA VAL A 90 -7.72 15.92 4.88
C VAL A 90 -6.59 15.90 3.86
N VAL A 91 -5.53 15.14 4.15
CA VAL A 91 -4.42 14.94 3.23
C VAL A 91 -4.19 13.47 2.92
N ASN A 92 -3.86 13.19 1.67
CA ASN A 92 -3.58 11.85 1.17
C ASN A 92 -2.07 11.55 1.25
N ARG A 93 -1.72 10.43 1.88
CA ARG A 93 -0.38 9.84 1.98
C ARG A 93 -0.37 8.38 1.54
N GLY A 94 -1.25 8.02 0.60
CA GLY A 94 -1.19 6.78 -0.17
C GLY A 94 -0.06 6.81 -1.20
N ILE A 95 0.57 5.66 -1.42
CA ILE A 95 1.55 5.44 -2.49
C ILE A 95 1.27 4.08 -3.14
N GLY A 96 1.14 4.06 -4.45
CA GLY A 96 0.86 2.86 -5.22
C GLY A 96 1.87 1.76 -4.98
N GLY A 97 1.38 0.55 -4.73
CA GLY A 97 2.24 -0.62 -4.49
C GLY A 97 2.95 -0.63 -3.12
N ASP A 98 2.70 0.33 -2.23
CA ASP A 98 3.25 0.27 -0.88
C ASP A 98 2.83 -1.02 -0.16
N SER A 99 3.80 -1.65 0.50
CA SER A 99 3.61 -2.74 1.44
C SER A 99 3.70 -2.20 2.88
N THR A 100 3.34 -3.02 3.87
CA THR A 100 3.53 -2.63 5.27
C THR A 100 4.98 -2.26 5.60
N ALA A 101 5.98 -2.92 4.98
CA ALA A 101 7.38 -2.55 5.13
C ALA A 101 7.68 -1.13 4.60
N ARG A 102 7.18 -0.79 3.41
CA ARG A 102 7.41 0.54 2.79
C ARG A 102 6.70 1.66 3.54
N ILE A 103 5.51 1.38 4.08
CA ILE A 103 4.81 2.33 4.94
C ILE A 103 5.60 2.56 6.24
N LEU A 104 6.14 1.49 6.84
CA LEU A 104 7.00 1.61 8.03
C LEU A 104 8.22 2.50 7.78
N ASP A 105 8.86 2.40 6.61
CA ASP A 105 10.03 3.23 6.26
C ASP A 105 9.72 4.74 6.18
N ARG A 106 8.45 5.12 6.00
CA ARG A 106 8.04 6.53 5.85
C ARG A 106 7.09 7.04 6.93
N ILE A 107 6.54 6.18 7.78
CA ILE A 107 5.50 6.60 8.73
C ILE A 107 6.02 7.65 9.72
N GLU A 108 7.31 7.62 10.09
CA GLU A 108 7.87 8.60 11.01
C GLU A 108 7.78 10.03 10.45
N SER A 109 7.95 10.27 9.14
CA SER A 109 7.79 11.61 8.56
C SER A 109 6.35 12.10 8.67
N VAL A 110 5.39 11.21 8.41
CA VAL A 110 3.96 11.49 8.56
C VAL A 110 3.62 11.79 10.01
N ALA A 111 4.10 10.97 10.96
CA ALA A 111 3.84 11.16 12.38
C ALA A 111 4.42 12.49 12.91
N LYS A 112 5.56 12.96 12.38
CA LYS A 112 6.15 14.27 12.73
C LYS A 112 5.25 15.45 12.37
N THR A 113 4.33 15.31 11.43
CA THR A 113 3.29 16.32 11.12
C THR A 113 2.22 16.41 12.22
N ARG A 114 2.28 15.57 13.25
CA ARG A 114 1.33 15.50 14.36
C ARG A 114 -0.15 15.48 13.91
N PRO A 115 -0.59 14.44 13.17
CA PRO A 115 -1.98 14.33 12.73
C PRO A 115 -2.95 14.39 13.92
N SER A 116 -4.10 15.03 13.76
CA SER A 116 -5.19 14.89 14.74
C SER A 116 -5.82 13.50 14.64
N LYS A 117 -5.96 13.00 13.41
CA LYS A 117 -6.48 11.68 13.07
C LYS A 117 -5.60 11.06 11.98
N LEU A 118 -5.26 9.78 12.13
CA LEU A 118 -4.54 9.01 11.12
C LEU A 118 -5.36 7.78 10.75
N PHE A 119 -5.83 7.73 9.51
CA PHE A 119 -6.53 6.59 8.93
C PHE A 119 -5.52 5.72 8.18
N LEU A 120 -5.38 4.46 8.58
CA LEU A 120 -4.40 3.54 8.00
C LEU A 120 -5.09 2.34 7.36
N MET A 121 -4.82 2.09 6.09
CA MET A 121 -5.23 0.87 5.39
C MET A 121 -4.06 0.35 4.54
N ALA A 122 -3.66 -0.90 4.76
CA ALA A 122 -2.56 -1.54 4.05
C ALA A 122 -2.57 -3.05 4.30
N GLY A 123 -1.83 -3.80 3.49
CA GLY A 123 -1.56 -5.23 3.70
C GLY A 123 -1.83 -6.08 2.47
N ILE A 124 -2.68 -5.63 1.54
CA ILE A 124 -3.07 -6.44 0.37
C ILE A 124 -1.90 -6.72 -0.59
N ASN A 125 -0.88 -5.85 -0.60
CA ASN A 125 0.35 -6.05 -1.37
C ASN A 125 1.30 -7.06 -0.72
N ASP A 126 1.23 -7.22 0.60
CA ASP A 126 2.06 -8.14 1.37
C ASP A 126 1.49 -9.57 1.35
N LEU A 127 0.17 -9.71 1.47
CA LEU A 127 -0.52 -11.00 1.65
C LEU A 127 -0.42 -11.97 0.46
N GLY A 128 0.13 -11.53 -0.67
CA GLY A 128 0.51 -12.43 -1.78
C GLY A 128 1.85 -13.15 -1.57
N ALA A 129 2.69 -12.68 -0.66
CA ALA A 129 4.08 -13.13 -0.50
C ALA A 129 4.47 -13.48 0.95
N PHE A 130 3.78 -12.92 1.95
CA PHE A 130 4.12 -13.07 3.37
C PHE A 130 2.93 -13.59 4.17
N ASP A 131 3.17 -14.23 5.32
CA ASP A 131 2.14 -14.66 6.26
C ASP A 131 1.50 -13.49 7.03
N GLU A 132 0.27 -13.68 7.50
CA GLU A 132 -0.54 -12.64 8.15
C GLU A 132 0.13 -12.11 9.42
N ARG A 133 0.87 -12.96 10.15
CA ARG A 133 1.56 -12.55 11.37
C ARG A 133 2.76 -11.68 11.07
N GLU A 134 3.55 -12.01 10.07
CA GLU A 134 4.68 -11.17 9.64
C GLU A 134 4.21 -9.79 9.15
N VAL A 135 3.11 -9.76 8.38
CA VAL A 135 2.48 -8.49 7.96
C VAL A 135 1.93 -7.71 9.16
N PHE A 136 1.29 -8.40 10.10
CA PHE A 136 0.79 -7.81 11.33
C PHE A 136 1.88 -7.21 12.21
N ASP A 137 3.03 -7.87 12.35
CA ASP A 137 4.13 -7.37 13.16
C ASP A 137 4.69 -6.05 12.62
N ARG A 138 4.82 -5.92 11.29
CA ARG A 138 5.17 -4.64 10.65
C ARG A 138 4.10 -3.58 10.87
N TYR A 139 2.83 -3.97 10.73
CA TYR A 139 1.70 -3.08 10.97
C TYR A 139 1.68 -2.56 12.42
N ARG A 140 1.94 -3.42 13.40
CA ARG A 140 2.08 -3.02 14.80
C ARG A 140 3.25 -2.05 15.00
N GLN A 141 4.39 -2.27 14.35
CA GLN A 141 5.53 -1.33 14.39
C GLN A 141 5.18 0.05 13.80
N ILE A 142 4.32 0.11 12.77
CA ILE A 142 3.80 1.37 12.23
C ILE A 142 3.01 2.11 13.33
N VAL A 143 2.05 1.42 13.96
CA VAL A 143 1.23 1.97 15.05
C VAL A 143 2.10 2.44 16.22
N ASP A 144 3.05 1.61 16.67
CA ASP A 144 3.98 1.94 17.76
C ASP A 144 4.84 3.18 17.42
N THR A 145 5.28 3.30 16.17
CA THR A 145 6.02 4.48 15.70
C THR A 145 5.18 5.75 15.76
N VAL A 146 3.92 5.69 15.30
CA VAL A 146 3.00 6.83 15.38
C VAL A 146 2.76 7.22 16.84
N ARG A 147 2.51 6.25 17.73
CA ARG A 147 2.30 6.52 19.16
C ARG A 147 3.49 7.19 19.82
N ARG A 148 4.71 6.71 19.51
CA ARG A 148 5.95 7.27 20.04
C ARG A 148 6.22 8.69 19.53
N VAL A 149 6.07 8.92 18.23
CA VAL A 149 6.44 10.19 17.57
C VAL A 149 5.35 11.25 17.72
N SER A 150 4.09 10.83 17.75
CA SER A 150 2.90 11.68 17.84
C SER A 150 1.89 11.14 18.86
N PRO A 151 2.19 11.26 20.16
CA PRO A 151 1.31 10.78 21.22
C PRO A 151 0.00 11.56 21.34
N GLY A 152 -0.32 12.52 20.47
CA GLY A 152 -1.65 13.13 20.38
C GLY A 152 -2.54 12.56 19.27
N THR A 153 -1.98 11.79 18.34
CA THR A 153 -2.72 11.29 17.17
C THR A 153 -3.69 10.17 17.54
N ARG A 154 -4.96 10.29 17.14
CA ARG A 154 -5.92 9.17 17.18
C ARG A 154 -5.77 8.34 15.92
N ILE A 155 -5.60 7.03 16.07
CA ILE A 155 -5.32 6.12 14.96
C ILE A 155 -6.60 5.35 14.63
N TYR A 156 -6.93 5.27 13.35
CA TYR A 156 -8.07 4.51 12.85
C TYR A 156 -7.54 3.44 11.90
N LEU A 157 -7.60 2.19 12.35
CA LEU A 157 -7.21 1.03 11.55
C LEU A 157 -8.39 0.61 10.70
N GLN A 158 -8.21 0.69 9.40
CA GLN A 158 -9.20 0.26 8.43
C GLN A 158 -8.87 -1.15 7.99
N SER A 159 -9.89 -2.00 7.93
CA SER A 159 -9.78 -3.34 7.38
C SER A 159 -9.16 -3.34 5.98
N THR A 160 -8.23 -4.25 5.73
CA THR A 160 -7.81 -4.58 4.37
C THR A 160 -9.00 -5.10 3.59
N LEU A 161 -9.22 -4.56 2.39
CA LEU A 161 -10.35 -4.95 1.56
C LEU A 161 -10.16 -6.37 1.01
N PRO A 162 -11.24 -7.14 0.84
CA PRO A 162 -11.16 -8.37 0.05
C PRO A 162 -10.84 -8.04 -1.41
N VAL A 163 -10.56 -9.08 -2.19
CA VAL A 163 -10.39 -9.02 -3.65
C VAL A 163 -11.51 -9.78 -4.34
N ASN A 164 -11.69 -9.55 -5.64
CA ASN A 164 -12.58 -10.35 -6.48
C ASN A 164 -11.78 -11.16 -7.50
N ARG A 165 -11.61 -12.46 -7.23
CA ARG A 165 -10.85 -13.38 -8.09
C ARG A 165 -11.56 -13.75 -9.39
N GLU A 166 -12.87 -13.51 -9.49
CA GLU A 166 -13.62 -13.73 -10.73
C GLU A 166 -13.43 -12.59 -11.74
N VAL A 167 -13.21 -11.38 -11.26
CA VAL A 167 -12.89 -10.22 -12.11
C VAL A 167 -11.45 -10.32 -12.62
N ARG A 168 -10.51 -10.66 -11.73
CA ARG A 168 -9.10 -10.90 -12.07
C ARG A 168 -8.52 -11.89 -11.07
N ASP A 169 -7.77 -12.89 -11.55
CA ASP A 169 -6.94 -13.69 -10.65
C ASP A 169 -5.83 -12.81 -10.06
N THR A 170 -6.00 -12.42 -8.79
CA THR A 170 -5.10 -11.51 -8.10
C THR A 170 -3.98 -12.24 -7.37
N GLY A 171 -4.07 -13.57 -7.22
CA GLY A 171 -3.18 -14.33 -6.33
C GLY A 171 -3.33 -14.01 -4.83
N ARG A 172 -4.27 -13.14 -4.40
CA ARG A 172 -4.53 -12.83 -2.97
C ARG A 172 -5.74 -13.57 -2.46
N ASP A 173 -5.67 -14.10 -1.24
CA ASP A 173 -6.70 -14.96 -0.63
C ASP A 173 -7.54 -14.19 0.39
N ASN A 174 -8.87 -14.20 0.22
CA ASN A 174 -9.79 -13.49 1.10
C ASN A 174 -9.87 -14.10 2.52
N GLY A 175 -9.61 -15.40 2.67
CA GLY A 175 -9.47 -16.01 3.99
C GLY A 175 -8.25 -15.49 4.75
N ARG A 176 -7.14 -15.27 4.04
CA ARG A 176 -5.92 -14.65 4.59
C ARG A 176 -6.14 -13.18 4.94
N VAL A 177 -6.86 -12.44 4.08
CA VAL A 177 -7.31 -11.07 4.38
C VAL A 177 -8.18 -11.02 5.64
N ALA A 178 -9.14 -11.94 5.80
CA ALA A 178 -10.00 -12.01 6.97
C ALA A 178 -9.22 -12.32 8.26
N GLN A 179 -8.27 -13.25 8.21
CA GLN A 179 -7.37 -13.56 9.34
C GLN A 179 -6.52 -12.34 9.73
N PHE A 180 -5.95 -11.65 8.75
CA PHE A 180 -5.19 -10.43 8.98
C PHE A 180 -6.05 -9.33 9.61
N ASN A 181 -7.27 -9.11 9.11
CA ASN A 181 -8.21 -8.15 9.67
C ASN A 181 -8.59 -8.48 11.13
N ALA A 182 -8.71 -9.76 11.48
CA ALA A 182 -8.97 -10.18 12.86
C ALA A 182 -7.80 -9.81 13.80
N LEU A 183 -6.55 -9.93 13.34
CA LEU A 183 -5.38 -9.49 14.11
C LEU A 183 -5.40 -7.97 14.34
N LEU A 184 -5.72 -7.18 13.30
CA LEU A 184 -5.82 -5.72 13.41
C LEU A 184 -6.95 -5.26 14.35
N ALA A 185 -8.12 -5.92 14.28
CA ALA A 185 -9.22 -5.64 15.20
C ALA A 185 -8.82 -5.95 16.65
N GLY A 186 -8.07 -7.04 16.89
CA GLY A 186 -7.52 -7.38 18.20
C GLY A 186 -6.52 -6.35 18.72
N LEU A 187 -5.67 -5.80 17.84
CA LEU A 187 -4.74 -4.71 18.20
C LEU A 187 -5.50 -3.46 18.64
N ALA A 188 -6.51 -3.03 17.88
CA ALA A 188 -7.34 -1.88 18.24
C ALA A 188 -8.09 -2.10 19.57
N ALA A 189 -8.61 -3.30 19.81
CA ALA A 189 -9.29 -3.62 21.06
C ALA A 189 -8.37 -3.53 22.31
N SER A 190 -7.05 -3.61 22.13
CA SER A 190 -6.06 -3.53 23.21
C SER A 190 -5.56 -2.11 23.50
N ASP A 191 -5.99 -1.10 22.73
CA ASP A 191 -5.47 0.26 22.78
C ASP A 191 -6.59 1.30 22.60
N ASP A 192 -6.88 2.07 23.65
CA ASP A 192 -7.97 3.04 23.70
C ASP A 192 -7.84 4.21 22.71
N ARG A 193 -6.66 4.37 22.11
CA ARG A 193 -6.36 5.40 21.11
C ARG A 193 -6.33 4.88 19.69
N VAL A 194 -6.57 3.58 19.50
CA VAL A 194 -6.62 2.92 18.21
C VAL A 194 -8.03 2.39 18.01
N GLU A 195 -8.68 2.86 16.95
CA GLU A 195 -10.06 2.50 16.65
C GLU A 195 -10.12 1.65 15.39
N TRP A 196 -10.89 0.55 15.44
CA TRP A 196 -11.10 -0.33 14.29
C TRP A 196 -12.28 0.14 13.45
N ILE A 197 -12.10 0.18 12.12
CA ILE A 197 -13.14 0.47 11.14
C ILE A 197 -13.20 -0.68 10.13
N ASP A 198 -14.30 -1.42 10.15
CA ASP A 198 -14.54 -2.53 9.22
C ASP A 198 -15.14 -2.04 7.89
N VAL A 199 -14.27 -1.48 7.04
CA VAL A 199 -14.61 -1.01 5.69
C VAL A 199 -14.89 -2.19 4.75
N ALA A 200 -14.18 -3.30 4.93
CA ALA A 200 -14.26 -4.52 4.13
C ALA A 200 -15.69 -5.07 4.13
N ARG A 201 -16.33 -5.13 5.30
CA ARG A 201 -17.73 -5.55 5.41
C ARG A 201 -18.70 -4.72 4.57
N ALA A 202 -18.44 -3.42 4.38
CA ALA A 202 -19.31 -2.54 3.61
C ALA A 202 -19.14 -2.69 2.10
N LEU A 203 -18.01 -3.25 1.66
CA LEU A 203 -17.62 -3.42 0.26
C LEU A 203 -17.65 -4.89 -0.22
N ALA A 204 -17.83 -5.83 0.70
CA ALA A 204 -17.90 -7.24 0.38
C ALA A 204 -19.30 -7.63 -0.15
N ASP A 205 -19.33 -8.57 -1.09
CA ASP A 205 -20.54 -9.27 -1.49
C ASP A 205 -20.93 -10.36 -0.47
N ARG A 206 -22.03 -11.07 -0.76
CA ARG A 206 -22.56 -12.14 0.11
C ARG A 206 -21.60 -13.33 0.28
N ASP A 207 -20.66 -13.50 -0.62
CA ASP A 207 -19.68 -14.60 -0.63
C ASP A 207 -18.34 -14.15 -0.01
N GLY A 208 -18.25 -12.90 0.47
CA GLY A 208 -17.07 -12.33 1.12
C GLY A 208 -15.99 -11.84 0.16
N ASN A 209 -16.28 -11.74 -1.13
CA ASN A 209 -15.38 -11.13 -2.11
C ASN A 209 -15.64 -9.63 -2.21
N LEU A 210 -14.71 -8.87 -2.78
CA LEU A 210 -15.00 -7.48 -3.15
C LEU A 210 -16.15 -7.46 -4.16
N ASP A 211 -17.23 -6.73 -3.87
CA ASP A 211 -18.38 -6.69 -4.77
C ASP A 211 -17.95 -6.17 -6.14
N ARG A 212 -18.35 -6.88 -7.20
CA ARG A 212 -18.07 -6.52 -8.59
C ARG A 212 -18.60 -5.13 -8.93
N ALA A 213 -19.67 -4.68 -8.28
CA ALA A 213 -20.19 -3.32 -8.46
C ALA A 213 -19.21 -2.24 -7.97
N TYR A 214 -18.32 -2.55 -7.04
CA TYR A 214 -17.40 -1.58 -6.43
C TYR A 214 -15.99 -1.62 -6.98
N THR A 215 -15.67 -2.49 -7.93
CA THR A 215 -14.31 -2.66 -8.48
C THR A 215 -14.30 -2.70 -10.00
N TYR A 216 -13.22 -2.19 -10.59
CA TYR A 216 -12.99 -2.28 -12.05
C TYR A 216 -11.95 -3.33 -12.44
N ASP A 217 -11.16 -3.85 -11.48
CA ASP A 217 -10.08 -4.81 -11.76
C ASP A 217 -9.96 -5.94 -10.70
N GLY A 218 -10.92 -6.04 -9.78
CA GLY A 218 -10.94 -7.03 -8.71
C GLY A 218 -10.06 -6.68 -7.50
N VAL A 219 -9.42 -5.50 -7.45
CA VAL A 219 -8.63 -5.03 -6.30
C VAL A 219 -8.94 -3.57 -5.99
N HIS A 220 -8.90 -2.70 -6.99
CA HIS A 220 -9.07 -1.27 -6.85
C HIS A 220 -10.55 -0.89 -6.97
N LEU A 221 -10.93 0.17 -6.26
CA LEU A 221 -12.30 0.64 -6.22
C LEU A 221 -12.62 1.55 -7.40
N ASN A 222 -13.85 1.47 -7.89
CA ASN A 222 -14.43 2.50 -8.73
C ASN A 222 -15.08 3.61 -7.86
N GLY A 223 -15.73 4.59 -8.50
CA GLY A 223 -16.37 5.70 -7.79
C GLY A 223 -17.46 5.26 -6.80
N GLU A 224 -18.25 4.22 -7.12
CA GLU A 224 -19.26 3.68 -6.21
C GLU A 224 -18.63 3.02 -4.98
N GLY A 225 -17.53 2.28 -5.18
CA GLY A 225 -16.75 1.72 -4.09
C GLY A 225 -16.19 2.80 -3.15
N TYR A 226 -15.62 3.87 -3.71
CA TYR A 226 -15.18 5.00 -2.87
C TYR A 226 -16.36 5.65 -2.14
N ALA A 227 -17.52 5.85 -2.77
CA ALA A 227 -18.73 6.38 -2.12
C ALA A 227 -19.19 5.55 -0.95
N ARG A 228 -19.14 4.23 -1.10
CA ARG A 228 -19.44 3.30 -0.01
C ARG A 228 -18.41 3.43 1.12
N TRP A 229 -17.12 3.52 0.81
CA TRP A 229 -16.07 3.73 1.81
C TRP A 229 -16.27 5.06 2.56
N LYS A 230 -16.51 6.19 1.88
CA LYS A 230 -16.81 7.47 2.54
C LYS A 230 -17.94 7.37 3.54
N ALA A 231 -19.04 6.71 3.17
CA ALA A 231 -20.18 6.56 4.08
C ALA A 231 -19.78 5.86 5.39
N VAL A 232 -18.84 4.91 5.33
CA VAL A 232 -18.30 4.22 6.51
C VAL A 232 -17.42 5.14 7.36
N ILE A 233 -16.54 5.93 6.75
CA ILE A 233 -15.54 6.73 7.49
C ILE A 233 -16.06 8.10 7.95
N LEU A 234 -17.13 8.63 7.35
CA LEU A 234 -17.66 9.97 7.64
C LEU A 234 -17.93 10.22 9.13
N PRO A 235 -18.52 9.28 9.91
CA PRO A 235 -18.75 9.47 11.34
C PRO A 235 -17.46 9.70 12.14
N TYR A 236 -16.33 9.16 11.67
CA TYR A 236 -15.03 9.26 12.34
C TYR A 236 -14.28 10.55 12.00
N LEU A 237 -14.73 11.33 11.02
CA LEU A 237 -14.08 12.59 10.63
C LEU A 237 -14.47 13.76 11.53
N HIS A 238 -15.70 13.78 12.02
CA HIS A 238 -16.14 14.79 12.98
C HIS A 238 -15.73 14.38 14.40
N GLY A 239 -15.20 15.30 15.20
CA GLY A 239 -14.96 15.06 16.62
C GLY A 239 -16.30 15.02 17.34
N THR A 240 -16.53 14.02 18.18
CA THR A 240 -17.67 13.99 19.10
C THR A 240 -17.57 15.21 20.02
N SER A 241 -18.28 16.30 19.69
CA SER A 241 -18.77 17.26 20.68
C SER A 241 -20.22 16.88 21.02
N VAL A 242 -20.42 15.69 21.55
CA VAL A 242 -21.66 15.40 22.27
C VAL A 242 -21.37 15.64 23.74
N ALA A 243 -21.28 16.92 24.10
CA ALA A 243 -21.67 17.36 25.42
C ALA A 243 -23.20 17.50 25.38
N THR A 244 -23.93 16.41 25.57
CA THR A 244 -25.34 16.50 25.95
C THR A 244 -25.41 16.76 27.45
N ARG A 245 -25.90 17.97 27.76
CA ARG A 245 -26.61 18.27 28.99
C ARG A 245 -27.90 17.46 29.08
#